data_AF-A0A0N0P612-F1
#
_entry.id   AF-A0A0N0P612-F1
#
_cell.length_a   1.000
_cell.length_b   1.000
_cell.length_c   1.000
_cell.angle_alpha   90.00
_cell.angle_beta   90.00
_cell.angle_gamma   90.00
#
_symmetry.space_group_name_H-M   'P 1'
#
loop_
_entity.id
_entity.type
_entity.pdbx_description
1 polymer ?
#
loop_
_entity_poly.entity_id
_entity_poly.type
_entity_poly.pdbx_seq_one_letter_code
_entity_poly.pdbx_strand_id
1 'polypeptide(L)'
;MSIFQHSWVSVLGGNEVVYEDPCKLVTEVPTLTTTTTSHCSAAPVAWTAASVTTRLTKKFDGDDWKDLIATVPSLLLQTFVCEASIALDVPQEAISDVQFRLGSLYVTFHVTHDDDISQEEMDRRIEEYPFREMWRLYNQRDGAPDGLDAALQRLKNMEMDLAEKERALEKERSAREANARDLERQLQALKDEMVGPIAQREQELLAQLAKEQAGRKKADGQLKTSEEQAKKLLEALKQAKLHTERQAQRHNDLIAAIIHENKKEKEAKEREYKEQMEVKDYVIENLKSQLRTRTADSASPRNSIVDTDQSAEFNRLMERMEDMAQVLQRSQEQESEARAQIQRLSDALKQSEEARLAESASYDNNVAALTQQLNSYRDTKLAEQHERRVKEDRQRGRGSVSDSVKENATIVRQYTTSLENLIGSLQDRLTVLNEEYSGYLNEAEDEVASERRILADHEEDSREIRKVFRTSSLGLQKIYWGTRESQAQDIIEQLDSAAARAETSSAAVRVAIAMLDSKARALNENKDWMEQHQKMMRELLVSLRELTQRALDRQRALMDDAATAAIQK
;
A
#
# COMPACT_ATOMS: atom_id res chain seq x y z
N MET A 1 -17.58 30.26 -27.46
CA MET A 1 -16.12 30.01 -27.61
C MET A 1 -15.93 28.50 -27.45
N SER A 2 -16.27 27.60 -28.37
CA SER A 2 -15.92 27.36 -29.78
C SER A 2 -14.42 27.17 -30.04
N ILE A 3 -14.13 26.07 -30.77
CA ILE A 3 -12.85 25.55 -31.33
C ILE A 3 -12.14 24.57 -30.35
N PHE A 4 -11.92 23.27 -30.60
CA PHE A 4 -11.72 22.47 -31.82
C PHE A 4 -12.42 21.08 -31.75
N GLN A 5 -13.09 20.73 -32.85
CA GLN A 5 -13.57 19.38 -33.26
C GLN A 5 -12.51 18.71 -34.12
N HIS A 6 -12.35 17.39 -34.01
CA HIS A 6 -12.08 16.36 -35.06
C HIS A 6 -12.18 15.01 -34.30
N SER A 7 -13.10 14.05 -34.47
CA SER A 7 -13.76 13.41 -35.62
C SER A 7 -12.82 12.70 -36.59
N TRP A 8 -12.74 11.37 -36.43
CA TRP A 8 -12.45 10.32 -37.42
C TRP A 8 -13.17 9.07 -36.86
N VAL A 9 -14.37 8.63 -37.30
CA VAL A 9 -14.86 8.15 -38.60
C VAL A 9 -13.98 7.05 -39.21
N SER A 10 -14.57 5.86 -39.20
CA SER A 10 -14.18 4.62 -39.85
C SER A 10 -14.11 4.73 -41.38
N VAL A 11 -13.07 4.13 -41.96
CA VAL A 11 -12.94 3.63 -43.34
C VAL A 11 -11.99 2.43 -43.19
N LEU A 12 -12.41 1.15 -43.13
CA LEU A 12 -12.96 0.27 -44.17
C LEU A 12 -12.23 0.33 -45.52
N GLY A 13 -11.27 -0.59 -45.64
CA GLY A 13 -10.51 -0.99 -46.83
C GLY A 13 -9.34 -1.82 -46.28
N GLY A 14 -9.45 -3.13 -46.15
CA GLY A 14 -9.76 -4.08 -47.21
C GLY A 14 -8.46 -4.82 -47.51
N ASN A 15 -8.18 -5.86 -46.74
CA ASN A 15 -7.34 -6.97 -47.18
C ASN A 15 -7.83 -8.23 -46.46
N GLU A 16 -8.72 -8.91 -47.16
CA GLU A 16 -9.08 -10.30 -47.02
C GLU A 16 -7.86 -11.16 -46.72
N VAL A 17 -7.86 -11.84 -45.57
CA VAL A 17 -7.11 -13.08 -45.42
C VAL A 17 -8.14 -14.14 -45.09
N VAL A 18 -8.57 -14.78 -46.17
CA VAL A 18 -9.47 -15.92 -46.19
C VAL A 18 -8.80 -17.08 -45.44
N TYR A 19 -9.56 -17.65 -44.51
CA TYR A 19 -9.33 -18.95 -43.93
C TYR A 19 -9.72 -19.98 -45.00
N GLU A 20 -8.78 -20.79 -45.49
CA GLU A 20 -9.11 -22.07 -46.14
C GLU A 20 -8.13 -23.16 -45.71
N ASP A 21 -8.69 -24.18 -45.05
CA ASP A 21 -8.27 -25.57 -45.13
C ASP A 21 -8.13 -25.99 -46.59
N PRO A 22 -7.13 -26.82 -46.97
CA PRO A 22 -7.54 -28.21 -47.22
C PRO A 22 -6.45 -29.28 -46.99
N CYS A 23 -6.88 -30.38 -46.39
CA CYS A 23 -6.38 -31.71 -46.72
C CYS A 23 -6.80 -32.09 -48.15
N LYS A 24 -5.82 -32.40 -49.04
CA LYS A 24 -5.78 -33.48 -50.07
C LYS A 24 -4.86 -33.08 -51.23
N LEU A 25 -3.87 -33.94 -51.53
CA LEU A 25 -3.17 -34.19 -52.82
C LEU A 25 -1.88 -34.97 -52.44
N VAL A 26 -1.78 -36.29 -52.47
CA VAL A 26 -1.82 -37.24 -53.61
C VAL A 26 -0.92 -36.77 -54.77
N THR A 27 0.21 -37.49 -54.88
CA THR A 27 1.09 -37.71 -56.06
C THR A 27 1.46 -36.51 -56.92
N GLU A 28 2.76 -36.19 -56.95
CA GLU A 28 3.61 -36.36 -58.14
C GLU A 28 5.06 -35.99 -57.76
N VAL A 29 5.97 -36.95 -57.94
CA VAL A 29 7.43 -36.73 -57.88
C VAL A 29 7.91 -36.55 -59.31
N PRO A 30 8.51 -35.40 -59.68
CA PRO A 30 9.33 -35.30 -60.85
C PRO A 30 10.79 -35.59 -60.49
N THR A 31 11.33 -36.54 -61.26
CA THR A 31 12.72 -36.92 -61.44
C THR A 31 13.63 -35.76 -61.89
N LEU A 32 14.94 -36.07 -61.89
CA LEU A 32 16.11 -35.37 -62.48
C LEU A 32 16.92 -34.59 -61.43
N THR A 33 18.24 -34.74 -61.28
CA THR A 33 19.27 -35.39 -62.12
C THR A 33 20.51 -35.57 -61.27
N THR A 34 21.09 -36.77 -61.31
CA THR A 34 22.38 -37.12 -60.71
C THR A 34 23.51 -36.57 -61.57
N THR A 35 24.46 -35.88 -60.95
CA THR A 35 25.68 -35.37 -61.59
C THR A 35 26.63 -36.54 -61.86
N THR A 36 26.76 -36.92 -63.14
CA THR A 36 27.70 -37.94 -63.62
C THR A 36 29.11 -37.36 -63.75
N THR A 37 30.02 -37.96 -62.99
CA THR A 37 31.46 -37.80 -63.11
C THR A 37 32.00 -38.73 -64.20
N SER A 38 32.71 -38.13 -65.17
CA SER A 38 33.86 -38.68 -65.93
C SER A 38 34.07 -40.20 -65.96
N HIS A 39 33.92 -40.82 -67.14
CA HIS A 39 35.04 -41.40 -67.89
C HIS A 39 34.62 -41.99 -69.26
N CYS A 40 35.46 -41.69 -70.26
CA CYS A 40 35.81 -42.48 -71.45
C CYS A 40 34.71 -42.92 -72.44
N SER A 41 34.63 -42.12 -73.51
CA SER A 41 34.28 -42.51 -74.88
C SER A 41 34.74 -43.93 -75.25
N ALA A 42 33.78 -44.83 -75.48
CA ALA A 42 33.93 -45.99 -76.36
C ALA A 42 32.84 -45.92 -77.42
N ALA A 43 33.26 -45.97 -78.69
CA ALA A 43 32.42 -45.85 -79.87
C ALA A 43 31.36 -46.96 -79.93
N PRO A 44 30.17 -46.71 -80.50
CA PRO A 44 29.20 -47.77 -80.78
C PRO A 44 29.82 -48.70 -81.84
N VAL A 45 30.05 -49.96 -81.47
CA VAL A 45 30.37 -51.01 -82.43
C VAL A 45 29.12 -51.19 -83.28
N ALA A 46 29.19 -50.73 -84.52
CA ALA A 46 28.15 -50.98 -85.51
C ALA A 46 28.14 -52.49 -85.77
N TRP A 47 27.09 -53.19 -85.30
CA TRP A 47 26.78 -54.54 -85.76
C TRP A 47 26.41 -54.44 -87.23
N THR A 48 27.38 -54.69 -88.10
CA THR A 48 27.16 -54.84 -89.54
C THR A 48 27.14 -56.32 -89.86
N ALA A 49 25.95 -56.79 -90.28
CA ALA A 49 25.52 -58.18 -90.54
C ALA A 49 24.80 -58.85 -89.34
N ALA A 50 23.91 -59.80 -89.65
CA ALA A 50 22.86 -60.28 -88.76
C ALA A 50 23.36 -60.71 -87.36
N SER A 51 22.88 -60.06 -86.30
CA SER A 51 23.15 -60.46 -84.92
C SER A 51 22.23 -61.60 -84.51
N VAL A 52 22.79 -62.72 -84.06
CA VAL A 52 22.04 -63.87 -83.55
C VAL A 52 22.15 -63.91 -82.02
N THR A 53 21.04 -64.20 -81.35
CA THR A 53 21.02 -64.39 -79.90
C THR A 53 21.00 -65.88 -79.58
N THR A 54 22.01 -66.33 -78.85
CA THR A 54 22.18 -67.75 -78.50
C THR A 54 22.04 -67.93 -77.00
N ARG A 55 21.34 -69.00 -76.60
CA ARG A 55 21.16 -69.36 -75.19
C ARG A 55 22.22 -70.35 -74.76
N LEU A 56 23.05 -69.95 -73.81
CA LEU A 56 24.14 -70.76 -73.26
C LEU A 56 23.81 -71.18 -71.82
N THR A 57 24.45 -72.25 -71.35
CA THR A 57 24.33 -72.69 -69.95
C THR A 57 25.68 -73.14 -69.42
N LYS A 58 26.14 -72.51 -68.34
CA LYS A 58 27.34 -72.92 -67.61
C LYS A 58 26.96 -73.58 -66.30
N LYS A 59 27.58 -74.71 -65.99
CA LYS A 59 27.46 -75.40 -64.70
C LYS A 59 28.69 -75.11 -63.85
N PHE A 60 28.46 -74.73 -62.60
CA PHE A 60 29.49 -74.63 -61.57
C PHE A 60 29.25 -75.71 -60.50
N ASP A 61 30.20 -76.63 -60.39
CA ASP A 61 30.13 -77.76 -59.46
C ASP A 61 30.55 -77.34 -58.04
N GLY A 62 29.57 -77.09 -57.19
CA GLY A 62 29.79 -76.77 -55.78
C GLY A 62 28.51 -76.84 -54.96
N ASP A 63 28.67 -76.87 -53.65
CA ASP A 63 27.59 -76.88 -52.67
C ASP A 63 27.36 -75.46 -52.11
N ASP A 64 26.16 -75.18 -51.59
CA ASP A 64 25.85 -73.92 -50.89
C ASP A 64 25.90 -72.63 -51.73
N TRP A 65 25.79 -72.72 -53.05
CA TRP A 65 25.56 -71.55 -53.92
C TRP A 65 24.31 -70.74 -53.55
N LYS A 66 23.34 -71.37 -52.88
CA LYS A 66 22.13 -70.74 -52.33
C LYS A 66 22.46 -69.60 -51.34
N ASP A 67 23.54 -69.72 -50.59
CA ASP A 67 23.90 -68.77 -49.54
C ASP A 67 24.53 -67.51 -50.15
N LEU A 68 25.32 -67.66 -51.22
CA LEU A 68 25.84 -66.55 -52.01
C LEU A 68 24.73 -65.78 -52.75
N ILE A 69 23.75 -66.50 -53.31
CA ILE A 69 22.58 -65.88 -53.95
C ILE A 69 21.75 -65.11 -52.91
N ALA A 70 21.65 -65.60 -51.67
CA ALA A 70 20.93 -64.91 -50.60
C ALA A 70 21.70 -63.71 -50.03
N THR A 71 23.04 -63.77 -50.00
CA THR A 71 23.88 -62.81 -49.28
C THR A 71 24.45 -61.71 -50.19
N VAL A 72 24.90 -62.05 -51.40
CA VAL A 72 25.52 -61.11 -52.35
C VAL A 72 25.04 -61.32 -53.80
N PRO A 73 23.72 -61.22 -54.06
CA PRO A 73 23.13 -61.50 -55.37
C PRO A 73 23.61 -60.56 -56.47
N SER A 74 23.85 -59.28 -56.14
CA SER A 74 24.21 -58.27 -57.14
C SER A 74 25.67 -58.41 -57.57
N LEU A 75 26.57 -58.64 -56.61
CA LEU A 75 27.98 -58.90 -56.87
C LEU A 75 28.18 -60.20 -57.67
N LEU A 76 27.45 -61.27 -57.31
CA LEU A 76 27.45 -62.56 -58.00
C LEU A 76 27.05 -62.43 -59.48
N LEU A 77 26.00 -61.65 -59.75
CA LEU A 77 25.54 -61.37 -61.10
C LEU A 77 26.59 -60.58 -61.90
N GLN A 78 27.15 -59.52 -61.32
CA GLN A 78 28.15 -58.67 -61.98
C GLN A 78 29.42 -59.45 -62.32
N THR A 79 29.93 -60.28 -61.41
CA THR A 79 31.11 -61.09 -61.67
C THR A 79 30.89 -62.11 -62.77
N PHE A 80 29.71 -62.74 -62.79
CA PHE A 80 29.39 -63.70 -63.84
C PHE A 80 29.35 -63.03 -65.23
N VAL A 81 28.67 -61.89 -65.35
CA VAL A 81 28.58 -61.15 -66.62
C VAL A 81 29.96 -60.69 -67.10
N CYS A 82 30.81 -60.20 -66.19
CA CYS A 82 32.16 -59.77 -66.52
C CYS A 82 33.02 -60.94 -67.05
N GLU A 83 33.01 -62.08 -66.37
CA GLU A 83 33.79 -63.25 -66.79
C GLU A 83 33.23 -63.92 -68.05
N ALA A 84 31.91 -63.96 -68.22
CA ALA A 84 31.27 -64.47 -69.43
C ALA A 84 31.55 -63.58 -70.65
N SER A 85 31.63 -62.25 -70.46
CA SER A 85 32.03 -61.29 -71.49
C SER A 85 33.47 -61.55 -71.95
N ILE A 86 34.39 -61.79 -71.02
CA ILE A 86 35.79 -62.11 -71.33
C ILE A 86 35.92 -63.48 -72.02
N ALA A 87 35.16 -64.48 -71.57
CA ALA A 87 35.20 -65.82 -72.12
C ALA A 87 34.72 -65.89 -73.59
N LEU A 88 33.73 -65.08 -73.94
CA LEU A 88 33.10 -65.07 -75.26
C LEU A 88 33.62 -63.96 -76.18
N ASP A 89 34.47 -63.07 -75.68
CA ASP A 89 34.98 -61.88 -76.38
C ASP A 89 33.85 -60.97 -76.88
N VAL A 90 32.83 -60.76 -76.04
CA VAL A 90 31.66 -59.91 -76.32
C VAL A 90 31.56 -58.79 -75.28
N PRO A 91 30.99 -57.62 -75.61
CA PRO A 91 30.75 -56.57 -74.62
C PRO A 91 29.76 -57.04 -73.55
N GLN A 92 29.89 -56.52 -72.32
CA GLN A 92 29.05 -56.94 -71.19
C GLN A 92 27.55 -56.68 -71.45
N GLU A 93 27.23 -55.65 -72.24
CA GLU A 93 25.88 -55.27 -72.65
C GLU A 93 25.24 -56.29 -73.61
N ALA A 94 26.03 -57.14 -74.26
CA ALA A 94 25.53 -58.20 -75.15
C ALA A 94 25.05 -59.45 -74.40
N ILE A 95 25.26 -59.51 -73.08
CA ILE A 95 24.84 -60.61 -72.20
C ILE A 95 23.56 -60.18 -71.46
N SER A 96 22.46 -60.92 -71.66
CA SER A 96 21.16 -60.63 -71.07
C SER A 96 20.50 -61.88 -70.46
N ASP A 97 19.44 -61.67 -69.66
CA ASP A 97 18.61 -62.72 -69.07
C ASP A 97 19.38 -63.80 -68.29
N VAL A 98 20.33 -63.37 -67.46
CA VAL A 98 21.09 -64.27 -66.58
C VAL A 98 20.19 -64.79 -65.47
N GLN A 99 20.01 -66.11 -65.42
CA GLN A 99 19.19 -66.81 -64.44
C GLN A 99 20.01 -67.86 -63.69
N PHE A 100 19.91 -67.84 -62.37
CA PHE A 100 20.56 -68.81 -61.49
C PHE A 100 19.57 -69.91 -61.08
N ARG A 101 19.92 -71.17 -61.31
CA ARG A 101 19.16 -72.36 -60.86
C ARG A 101 20.00 -73.20 -59.88
N LEU A 102 19.33 -73.70 -58.83
CA LEU A 102 19.95 -74.45 -57.72
C LEU A 102 19.91 -75.98 -57.94
N GLY A 103 20.99 -76.67 -57.55
CA GLY A 103 21.19 -78.13 -57.70
C GLY A 103 22.59 -78.52 -58.22
N SER A 104 23.65 -77.83 -57.76
CA SER A 104 24.78 -77.26 -58.55
C SER A 104 24.36 -75.95 -59.23
N LEU A 105 25.21 -74.93 -59.26
CA LEU A 105 24.82 -73.62 -59.81
C LEU A 105 24.79 -73.71 -61.34
N TYR A 106 23.59 -73.66 -61.91
CA TYR A 106 23.41 -73.52 -63.34
C TYR A 106 23.11 -72.07 -63.66
N VAL A 107 23.95 -71.47 -64.49
CA VAL A 107 23.74 -70.11 -64.99
C VAL A 107 23.28 -70.22 -66.44
N THR A 108 22.02 -69.87 -66.69
CA THR A 108 21.44 -69.80 -68.03
C THR A 108 21.41 -68.34 -68.44
N PHE A 109 21.94 -68.00 -69.62
CA PHE A 109 22.05 -66.63 -70.07
C PHE A 109 21.99 -66.57 -71.61
N HIS A 110 21.68 -65.38 -72.13
CA HIS A 110 21.59 -65.14 -73.56
C HIS A 110 22.72 -64.21 -73.98
N VAL A 111 23.31 -64.48 -75.14
CA VAL A 111 24.41 -63.70 -75.70
C VAL A 111 24.06 -63.31 -77.12
N THR A 112 24.19 -62.01 -77.42
CA THR A 112 24.00 -61.49 -78.78
C THR A 112 25.37 -61.34 -79.44
N HIS A 113 25.58 -62.00 -80.58
CA HIS A 113 26.86 -62.02 -81.29
C HIS A 113 26.67 -62.01 -82.82
N ASP A 114 27.77 -61.85 -83.55
CA ASP A 114 27.79 -61.95 -85.01
C ASP A 114 27.60 -63.40 -85.50
N ASP A 115 26.91 -63.59 -86.63
CA ASP A 115 26.55 -64.91 -87.22
C ASP A 115 27.76 -65.79 -87.62
N ASP A 116 28.98 -65.22 -87.64
CA ASP A 116 30.21 -65.92 -87.99
C ASP A 116 30.69 -66.91 -86.90
N ILE A 117 30.11 -66.84 -85.69
CA ILE A 117 30.44 -67.73 -84.57
C ILE A 117 29.31 -68.75 -84.38
N SER A 118 29.61 -70.03 -84.60
CA SER A 118 28.66 -71.10 -84.33
C SER A 118 28.39 -71.27 -82.84
N GLN A 119 27.18 -71.69 -82.47
CA GLN A 119 26.79 -71.99 -81.09
C GLN A 119 27.75 -72.97 -80.41
N GLU A 120 28.23 -74.00 -81.12
CA GLU A 120 29.15 -75.00 -80.58
C GLU A 120 30.51 -74.41 -80.16
N GLU A 121 30.96 -73.38 -80.86
CA GLU A 121 32.23 -72.70 -80.56
C GLU A 121 32.08 -71.80 -79.33
N MET A 122 30.92 -71.17 -79.12
CA MET A 122 30.64 -70.45 -77.88
C MET A 122 30.48 -71.37 -76.68
N ASP A 123 29.74 -72.48 -76.84
CA ASP A 123 29.60 -73.51 -75.80
C ASP A 123 30.98 -74.06 -75.41
N ARG A 124 31.88 -74.22 -76.39
CA ARG A 124 33.26 -74.62 -76.12
C ARG A 124 34.05 -73.55 -75.35
N ARG A 125 34.00 -72.28 -75.77
CA ARG A 125 34.72 -71.17 -75.12
C ARG A 125 34.29 -70.95 -73.68
N ILE A 126 32.97 -70.98 -73.43
CA ILE A 126 32.43 -70.85 -72.08
C ILE A 126 32.76 -72.09 -71.22
N GLU A 127 32.87 -73.27 -71.84
CA GLU A 127 33.21 -74.48 -71.10
C GLU A 127 34.69 -74.53 -70.70
N GLU A 128 35.59 -74.15 -71.62
CA GLU A 128 37.04 -74.13 -71.40
C GLU A 128 37.52 -72.97 -70.50
N TYR A 129 36.74 -71.88 -70.36
CA TYR A 129 37.12 -70.73 -69.55
C TYR A 129 37.10 -71.05 -68.03
N PRO A 130 38.16 -70.72 -67.27
CA PRO A 130 38.31 -71.16 -65.88
C PRO A 130 37.54 -70.35 -64.81
N PHE A 131 36.80 -69.29 -65.17
CA PHE A 131 35.94 -68.48 -64.26
C PHE A 131 36.55 -68.22 -62.87
N ARG A 132 37.74 -67.60 -62.85
CA ARG A 132 38.57 -67.47 -61.65
C ARG A 132 37.91 -66.59 -60.58
N GLU A 133 37.23 -65.52 -60.96
CA GLU A 133 36.58 -64.60 -60.04
C GLU A 133 35.28 -65.18 -59.45
N MET A 134 34.53 -65.96 -60.24
CA MET A 134 33.38 -66.72 -59.77
C MET A 134 33.81 -67.72 -58.67
N TRP A 135 34.91 -68.45 -58.90
CA TRP A 135 35.48 -69.33 -57.88
C TRP A 135 36.07 -68.56 -56.69
N ARG A 136 36.60 -67.36 -56.88
CA ARG A 136 37.06 -66.49 -55.78
C ARG A 136 35.91 -66.07 -54.87
N LEU A 137 34.78 -65.63 -55.44
CA LEU A 137 33.58 -65.31 -54.67
C LEU A 137 33.03 -66.53 -53.93
N TYR A 138 33.03 -67.69 -54.59
CA TYR A 138 32.62 -68.94 -53.97
C TYR A 138 33.46 -69.30 -52.74
N ASN A 139 34.78 -69.14 -52.85
CA ASN A 139 35.70 -69.39 -51.74
C ASN A 139 35.65 -68.31 -50.63
N GLN A 140 35.05 -67.15 -50.91
CA GLN A 140 34.86 -66.05 -49.95
C GLN A 140 33.43 -65.98 -49.40
N ARG A 141 32.62 -67.02 -49.59
CA ARG A 141 31.20 -67.08 -49.20
C ARG A 141 30.89 -66.76 -47.73
N ASP A 142 31.83 -67.06 -46.83
CA ASP A 142 31.70 -66.80 -45.38
C ASP A 142 32.25 -65.42 -44.98
N GLY A 143 32.75 -64.64 -45.95
CA GLY A 143 33.25 -63.29 -45.75
C GLY A 143 32.12 -62.28 -45.58
N ALA A 144 32.43 -61.12 -45.00
CA ALA A 144 31.47 -60.03 -44.93
C ALA A 144 31.04 -59.62 -46.35
N PRO A 145 29.73 -59.35 -46.60
CA PRO A 145 29.29 -58.83 -47.90
C PRO A 145 30.07 -57.54 -48.17
N ASP A 146 30.76 -57.48 -49.30
CA ASP A 146 31.61 -56.35 -49.71
C ASP A 146 30.99 -55.66 -50.94
N GLY A 147 31.19 -54.35 -51.07
CA GLY A 147 30.63 -53.56 -52.17
C GLY A 147 29.16 -53.13 -52.02
N LEU A 148 28.37 -53.28 -53.10
CA LEU A 148 27.01 -52.71 -53.23
C LEU A 148 26.00 -53.31 -52.25
N ASP A 149 26.06 -54.61 -52.02
CA ASP A 149 25.15 -55.32 -51.11
C ASP A 149 25.32 -54.86 -49.65
N ALA A 150 26.57 -54.59 -49.24
CA ALA A 150 26.89 -54.03 -47.92
C ALA A 150 26.31 -52.62 -47.74
N ALA A 151 26.35 -51.81 -48.80
CA ALA A 151 25.78 -50.47 -48.80
C ALA A 151 24.25 -50.49 -48.70
N LEU A 152 23.59 -51.39 -49.44
CA LEU A 152 22.14 -51.57 -49.36
C LEU A 152 21.68 -52.03 -47.98
N GLN A 153 22.41 -52.95 -47.35
CA GLN A 153 22.12 -53.39 -45.99
C GLN A 153 22.30 -52.27 -44.97
N ARG A 154 23.34 -51.44 -45.12
CA ARG A 154 23.54 -50.24 -44.28
C ARG A 154 22.42 -49.21 -44.46
N LEU A 155 21.98 -48.96 -45.70
CA LEU A 155 20.86 -48.05 -45.98
C LEU A 155 19.58 -48.55 -45.29
N LYS A 156 19.25 -49.83 -45.44
CA LYS A 156 18.08 -50.43 -44.78
C LYS A 156 18.13 -50.32 -43.26
N ASN A 157 19.30 -50.55 -42.65
CA ASN A 157 19.47 -50.41 -41.20
C ASN A 157 19.31 -48.95 -40.78
N MET A 158 19.89 -47.99 -41.51
CA MET A 158 19.72 -46.56 -41.24
C MET A 158 18.26 -46.11 -41.40
N GLU A 159 17.54 -46.61 -42.39
CA GLU A 159 16.10 -46.35 -42.57
C GLU A 159 15.29 -46.86 -41.37
N MET A 160 15.61 -48.06 -40.86
CA MET A 160 14.97 -48.58 -39.64
C MET A 160 15.28 -47.72 -38.42
N ASP A 161 16.54 -47.33 -38.21
CA ASP A 161 16.95 -46.48 -37.09
C ASP A 161 16.29 -45.09 -37.14
N LEU A 162 16.17 -44.51 -38.33
CA LEU A 162 15.46 -43.24 -38.53
C LEU A 162 13.97 -43.40 -38.22
N ALA A 163 13.33 -44.45 -38.72
CA ALA A 163 11.92 -44.71 -38.43
C ALA A 163 11.67 -45.00 -36.94
N GLU A 164 12.63 -45.58 -36.21
CA GLU A 164 12.54 -45.76 -34.76
C GLU A 164 12.69 -44.42 -34.03
N LYS A 165 13.67 -43.60 -34.41
CA LYS A 165 13.89 -42.26 -33.84
C LYS A 165 12.70 -41.34 -34.07
N GLU A 166 12.09 -41.38 -35.25
CA GLU A 166 10.88 -40.61 -35.56
C GLU A 166 9.71 -41.02 -34.66
N ARG A 167 9.50 -42.33 -34.46
CA ARG A 167 8.47 -42.82 -33.51
C ARG A 167 8.77 -42.42 -32.07
N ALA A 168 10.03 -42.40 -31.65
CA ALA A 168 10.42 -41.97 -30.32
C ALA A 168 10.18 -40.46 -30.12
N LEU A 169 10.54 -39.64 -31.10
CA LEU A 169 10.30 -38.19 -31.08
C LEU A 169 8.79 -37.88 -31.06
N GLU A 170 7.98 -38.62 -31.81
CA GLU A 170 6.52 -38.41 -31.81
C GLU A 170 5.88 -38.79 -30.47
N LYS A 171 6.34 -39.87 -29.84
CA LYS A 171 5.93 -40.22 -28.46
C LYS A 171 6.33 -39.12 -27.47
N GLU A 172 7.54 -38.58 -27.58
CA GLU A 172 7.99 -37.50 -26.71
C GLU A 172 7.18 -36.22 -26.94
N ARG A 173 6.87 -35.86 -28.19
CA ARG A 173 6.01 -34.72 -28.54
C ARG A 173 4.62 -34.89 -27.95
N SER A 174 3.96 -36.02 -28.17
CA SER A 174 2.62 -36.27 -27.62
C SER A 174 2.60 -36.25 -26.07
N ALA A 175 3.65 -36.75 -25.42
CA ALA A 175 3.79 -36.66 -23.96
C ALA A 175 3.98 -35.20 -23.49
N ARG A 176 4.80 -34.41 -24.19
CA ARG A 176 4.98 -32.97 -23.89
C ARG A 176 3.69 -32.19 -24.10
N GLU A 177 2.93 -32.49 -25.16
CA GLU A 177 1.63 -31.87 -25.41
C GLU A 177 0.60 -32.22 -24.34
N ALA A 178 0.56 -33.48 -23.88
CA ALA A 178 -0.30 -33.88 -22.77
C ALA A 178 0.05 -33.11 -21.48
N ASN A 179 1.35 -33.04 -21.15
CA ASN A 179 1.83 -32.29 -19.99
C ASN A 179 1.50 -30.79 -20.10
N ALA A 180 1.63 -30.20 -21.28
CA ALA A 180 1.28 -28.79 -21.51
C ALA A 180 -0.22 -28.55 -21.27
N ARG A 181 -1.09 -29.42 -21.78
CA ARG A 181 -2.54 -29.33 -21.53
C ARG A 181 -2.89 -29.48 -20.06
N ASP A 182 -2.20 -30.35 -19.33
CA ASP A 182 -2.43 -30.51 -17.89
C ASP A 182 -1.96 -29.29 -17.09
N LEU A 183 -0.83 -28.69 -17.44
CA LEU A 183 -0.38 -27.42 -16.85
C LEU A 183 -1.34 -26.27 -17.14
N GLU A 184 -1.90 -26.18 -18.35
CA GLU A 184 -2.92 -25.18 -18.69
C GLU A 184 -4.18 -25.34 -17.84
N ARG A 185 -4.64 -26.57 -17.62
CA ARG A 185 -5.78 -26.86 -16.72
C ARG A 185 -5.47 -26.45 -15.28
N GLN A 186 -4.26 -26.72 -14.79
CA GLN A 186 -3.84 -26.32 -13.45
C GLN A 186 -3.77 -24.79 -13.32
N LEU A 187 -3.22 -24.09 -14.31
CA LEU A 187 -3.19 -22.63 -14.34
C LEU A 187 -4.60 -22.03 -14.36
N GLN A 188 -5.51 -22.63 -15.11
CA GLN A 188 -6.89 -22.17 -15.15
C GLN A 188 -7.60 -22.39 -13.81
N ALA A 189 -7.42 -23.57 -13.19
CA ALA A 189 -7.98 -23.86 -11.87
C ALA A 189 -7.46 -22.88 -10.80
N LEU A 190 -6.15 -22.60 -10.78
CA LEU A 190 -5.55 -21.63 -9.86
C LEU A 190 -6.06 -20.19 -10.11
N LYS A 191 -6.26 -19.81 -11.37
CA LYS A 191 -6.86 -18.51 -11.70
C LYS A 191 -8.28 -18.41 -11.17
N ASP A 192 -9.10 -19.44 -11.35
CA ASP A 192 -10.49 -19.45 -10.89
C ASP A 192 -10.57 -19.45 -9.35
N GLU A 193 -9.67 -20.18 -8.68
CA GLU A 193 -9.52 -20.17 -7.21
C GLU A 193 -9.12 -18.80 -6.67
N MET A 194 -8.35 -18.00 -7.40
CA MET A 194 -8.00 -16.64 -6.98
C MET A 194 -9.09 -15.62 -7.32
N VAL A 195 -9.64 -15.65 -8.54
CA VAL A 195 -10.56 -14.63 -9.04
C VAL A 195 -11.93 -14.74 -8.37
N GLY A 196 -12.43 -15.95 -8.11
CA GLY A 196 -13.73 -16.17 -7.49
C GLY A 196 -13.88 -15.50 -6.11
N PRO A 197 -13.00 -15.79 -5.14
CA PRO A 197 -13.04 -15.18 -3.81
C PRO A 197 -12.83 -13.66 -3.84
N ILE A 198 -11.98 -13.15 -4.75
CA ILE A 198 -11.76 -11.71 -4.90
C ILE A 198 -13.04 -11.03 -5.36
N ALA A 199 -13.73 -11.56 -6.37
CA ALA A 199 -14.99 -11.01 -6.88
C ALA A 199 -16.11 -11.05 -5.82
N GLN A 200 -16.21 -12.16 -5.07
CA GLN A 200 -17.16 -12.27 -3.96
C GLN A 200 -16.85 -11.23 -2.87
N ARG A 201 -15.58 -11.07 -2.51
CA ARG A 201 -15.16 -10.11 -1.49
C ARG A 201 -15.42 -8.66 -1.92
N GLU A 202 -15.17 -8.34 -3.18
CA GLU A 202 -15.50 -7.02 -3.75
C GLU A 202 -17.01 -6.75 -3.65
N GLN A 203 -17.84 -7.73 -4.01
CA GLN A 203 -19.30 -7.59 -3.92
C GLN A 203 -19.78 -7.41 -2.47
N GLU A 204 -19.19 -8.13 -1.51
CA GLU A 204 -19.47 -7.94 -0.08
C GLU A 204 -19.10 -6.54 0.40
N LEU A 205 -17.93 -6.03 0.03
CA LEU A 205 -17.47 -4.69 0.41
C LEU A 205 -18.36 -3.60 -0.18
N LEU A 206 -18.81 -3.76 -1.43
CA LEU A 206 -19.76 -2.84 -2.05
C LEU A 206 -21.12 -2.85 -1.34
N ALA A 207 -21.60 -4.02 -0.93
CA ALA A 207 -22.84 -4.13 -0.14
C ALA A 207 -22.71 -3.49 1.25
N GLN A 208 -21.56 -3.67 1.92
CA GLN A 208 -21.27 -3.01 3.20
C GLN A 208 -21.21 -1.49 3.04
N LEU A 209 -20.53 -0.99 2.01
CA LEU A 209 -20.45 0.44 1.71
C LEU A 209 -21.84 1.04 1.48
N ALA A 210 -22.70 0.36 0.72
CA ALA A 210 -24.07 0.81 0.48
C ALA A 210 -24.90 0.87 1.77
N LYS A 211 -24.74 -0.12 2.67
CA LYS A 211 -25.41 -0.14 3.98
C LYS A 211 -24.95 1.01 4.86
N GLU A 212 -23.65 1.26 4.94
CA GLU A 212 -23.07 2.38 5.70
C GLU A 212 -23.50 3.73 5.15
N GLN A 213 -23.53 3.90 3.82
CA GLN A 213 -24.03 5.13 3.19
C GLN A 213 -25.52 5.36 3.50
N ALA A 214 -26.34 4.30 3.50
CA ALA A 214 -27.74 4.40 3.90
C ALA A 214 -27.88 4.75 5.39
N GLY A 215 -27.01 4.19 6.25
CA GLY A 215 -26.90 4.54 7.67
C GLY A 215 -26.57 6.01 7.89
N ARG A 216 -25.53 6.53 7.21
CA ARG A 216 -25.14 7.94 7.25
C ARG A 216 -26.26 8.87 6.81
N LYS A 217 -26.94 8.56 5.70
CA LYS A 217 -28.08 9.38 5.24
C LYS A 217 -29.22 9.46 6.27
N LYS A 218 -29.49 8.36 6.98
CA LYS A 218 -30.48 8.35 8.06
C LYS A 218 -30.02 9.18 9.26
N ALA A 219 -28.76 9.03 9.67
CA ALA A 219 -28.16 9.79 10.76
C ALA A 219 -28.14 11.30 10.46
N ASP A 220 -27.75 11.70 9.23
CA ASP A 220 -27.79 13.10 8.79
C ASP A 220 -29.21 13.66 8.81
N GLY A 221 -30.21 12.86 8.42
CA GLY A 221 -31.62 13.23 8.54
C GLY A 221 -32.03 13.47 9.99
N GLN A 222 -31.66 12.56 10.90
CA GLN A 222 -31.93 12.70 12.34
C GLN A 222 -31.22 13.92 12.94
N LEU A 223 -29.96 14.16 12.57
CA LEU A 223 -29.19 15.31 13.03
C LEU A 223 -29.87 16.61 12.61
N LYS A 224 -30.28 16.74 11.35
CA LYS A 224 -31.04 17.92 10.87
C LYS A 224 -32.32 18.16 11.66
N THR A 225 -33.08 17.10 11.93
CA THR A 225 -34.31 17.24 12.74
C THR A 225 -34.01 17.67 14.19
N SER A 226 -32.92 17.16 14.78
CA SER A 226 -32.47 17.55 16.13
C SER A 226 -31.99 19.00 16.15
N GLU A 227 -31.23 19.44 15.15
CA GLU A 227 -30.78 20.83 14.99
C GLU A 227 -31.95 21.80 14.85
N GLU A 228 -32.97 21.44 14.06
CA GLU A 228 -34.19 22.24 13.94
C GLU A 228 -34.96 22.34 15.27
N GLN A 229 -35.02 21.25 16.05
CA GLN A 229 -35.62 21.25 17.39
C GLN A 229 -34.81 22.12 18.36
N ALA A 230 -33.48 22.02 18.34
CA ALA A 230 -32.60 22.83 19.18
C ALA A 230 -32.72 24.34 18.86
N LYS A 231 -32.81 24.71 17.58
CA LYS A 231 -33.06 26.09 17.15
C LYS A 231 -34.39 26.62 17.69
N LYS A 232 -35.46 25.83 17.59
CA LYS A 232 -36.78 26.21 18.14
C LYS A 232 -36.75 26.40 19.65
N LEU A 233 -36.07 25.50 20.38
CA LEU A 233 -35.93 25.62 21.83
C LEU A 233 -35.12 26.85 22.22
N LEU A 234 -34.03 27.15 21.52
CA LEU A 234 -33.20 28.33 21.76
C LEU A 234 -34.00 29.62 21.53
N GLU A 235 -34.81 29.67 20.47
CA GLU A 235 -35.67 30.81 20.19
C GLU A 235 -36.77 30.99 21.25
N ALA A 236 -37.38 29.91 21.72
CA ALA A 236 -38.32 29.93 22.84
C ALA A 236 -37.65 30.45 24.14
N LEU A 237 -36.42 30.02 24.41
CA LEU A 237 -35.64 30.46 25.57
C LEU A 237 -35.33 31.97 25.50
N LYS A 238 -34.97 32.47 24.31
CA LYS A 238 -34.76 33.90 24.06
C LYS A 238 -36.02 34.73 24.29
N GLN A 239 -37.17 34.24 23.82
CA GLN A 239 -38.47 34.90 24.05
C GLN A 239 -38.85 34.90 25.54
N ALA A 240 -38.66 33.79 26.24
CA ALA A 240 -38.91 33.70 27.68
C ALA A 240 -38.02 34.67 28.47
N LYS A 241 -36.73 34.76 28.13
CA LYS A 241 -35.80 35.72 28.74
C LYS A 241 -36.23 37.16 28.51
N LEU A 242 -36.63 37.50 27.27
CA LEU A 242 -37.13 38.84 26.97
C LEU A 242 -38.41 39.18 27.75
N HIS A 243 -39.29 38.19 27.95
CA HIS A 243 -40.49 38.36 28.75
C HIS A 243 -40.16 38.63 30.23
N THR A 244 -39.25 37.84 30.83
CA THR A 244 -38.85 38.05 32.23
C THR A 244 -38.11 39.37 32.43
N GLU A 245 -37.27 39.78 31.47
CA GLU A 245 -36.58 41.08 31.49
C GLU A 245 -37.58 42.25 31.41
N ARG A 246 -38.58 42.18 30.52
CA ARG A 246 -39.66 43.18 30.48
C ARG A 246 -40.45 43.23 31.78
N GLN A 247 -40.72 42.07 32.40
CA GLN A 247 -41.41 42.03 33.69
C GLN A 247 -40.55 42.64 34.80
N ALA A 248 -39.25 42.36 34.83
CA ALA A 248 -38.32 42.97 35.76
C ALA A 248 -38.24 44.50 35.57
N GLN A 249 -38.20 44.97 34.31
CA GLN A 249 -38.21 46.40 34.00
C GLN A 249 -39.48 47.09 34.52
N ARG A 250 -40.66 46.48 34.33
CA ARG A 250 -41.92 46.99 34.90
C ARG A 250 -41.88 47.07 36.42
N HIS A 251 -41.32 46.07 37.10
CA HIS A 251 -41.16 46.13 38.56
C HIS A 251 -40.19 47.25 38.98
N ASN A 252 -39.09 47.43 38.26
CA ASN A 252 -38.14 48.52 38.54
C ASN A 252 -38.78 49.90 38.35
N ASP A 253 -39.56 50.10 37.29
CA ASP A 253 -40.30 51.34 37.04
C ASP A 253 -41.33 51.62 38.14
N LEU A 254 -42.02 50.58 38.61
CA LEU A 254 -42.96 50.69 39.74
C LEU A 254 -42.24 51.07 41.04
N ILE A 255 -41.10 50.44 41.33
CA ILE A 255 -40.27 50.78 42.50
C ILE A 255 -39.80 52.24 42.40
N ALA A 256 -39.33 52.68 41.24
CA ALA A 256 -38.91 54.06 41.02
C ALA A 256 -40.07 55.05 41.23
N ALA A 257 -41.28 54.73 40.77
CA ALA A 257 -42.47 55.53 41.01
C ALA A 257 -42.81 55.63 42.50
N ILE A 258 -42.79 54.52 43.24
CA ILE A 258 -43.02 54.49 44.70
C ILE A 258 -41.96 55.33 45.43
N ILE A 259 -40.68 55.23 45.05
CA ILE A 259 -39.61 56.04 45.65
C ILE A 259 -39.86 57.54 45.41
N HIS A 260 -40.24 57.92 44.19
CA HIS A 260 -40.56 59.31 43.87
C HIS A 260 -41.78 59.83 44.64
N GLU A 261 -42.81 59.01 44.81
CA GLU A 261 -44.00 59.35 45.58
C GLU A 261 -43.67 59.52 47.07
N ASN A 262 -42.94 58.57 47.67
CA ASN A 262 -42.45 58.67 49.05
C ASN A 262 -41.55 59.90 49.26
N LYS A 263 -40.72 60.26 48.27
CA LYS A 263 -39.91 61.48 48.33
C LYS A 263 -40.79 62.73 48.34
N LYS A 264 -41.81 62.82 47.47
CA LYS A 264 -42.77 63.94 47.47
C LYS A 264 -43.53 64.02 48.79
N GLU A 265 -43.98 62.89 49.33
CA GLU A 265 -44.67 62.83 50.62
C GLU A 265 -43.75 63.29 51.76
N LYS A 266 -42.48 62.85 51.77
CA LYS A 266 -41.47 63.31 52.73
C LYS A 266 -41.27 64.82 52.63
N GLU A 267 -41.09 65.36 51.43
CA GLU A 267 -40.93 66.79 51.23
C GLU A 267 -42.20 67.57 51.65
N ALA A 268 -43.40 67.02 51.42
CA ALA A 268 -44.65 67.62 51.88
C ALA A 268 -44.71 67.67 53.42
N LYS A 269 -44.40 66.55 54.09
CA LYS A 269 -44.30 66.48 55.55
C LYS A 269 -43.24 67.43 56.12
N GLU A 270 -42.09 67.59 55.46
CA GLU A 270 -41.07 68.56 55.84
C GLU A 270 -41.56 70.01 55.68
N ARG A 271 -42.34 70.31 54.64
CA ARG A 271 -42.98 71.63 54.46
C ARG A 271 -44.02 71.89 55.54
N GLU A 272 -44.92 70.94 55.81
CA GLU A 272 -45.89 71.04 56.90
C GLU A 272 -45.21 71.24 58.26
N TYR A 273 -44.11 70.51 58.51
CA TYR A 273 -43.33 70.69 59.73
C TYR A 273 -42.69 72.09 59.81
N LYS A 274 -42.14 72.61 58.71
CA LYS A 274 -41.60 73.99 58.65
C LYS A 274 -42.69 75.02 58.89
N GLU A 275 -43.86 74.89 58.26
CA GLU A 275 -45.00 75.77 58.50
C GLU A 275 -45.46 75.70 59.97
N GLN A 276 -45.52 74.49 60.56
CA GLN A 276 -45.80 74.33 61.98
C GLN A 276 -44.73 74.99 62.87
N MET A 277 -43.46 74.92 62.48
CA MET A 277 -42.37 75.60 63.18
C MET A 277 -42.51 77.12 63.06
N GLU A 278 -42.85 77.66 61.89
CA GLU A 278 -43.10 79.09 61.69
C GLU A 278 -44.30 79.58 62.51
N VAL A 279 -45.38 78.78 62.59
CA VAL A 279 -46.53 79.08 63.46
C VAL A 279 -46.12 79.05 64.94
N LYS A 280 -45.34 78.04 65.36
CA LYS A 280 -44.80 77.97 66.72
C LYS A 280 -43.86 79.13 67.01
N ASP A 281 -43.01 79.53 66.07
CA ASP A 281 -42.10 80.67 66.19
C ASP A 281 -42.88 81.98 66.28
N TYR A 282 -43.98 82.13 65.52
CA TYR A 282 -44.89 83.25 65.66
C TYR A 282 -45.57 83.27 67.04
N VAL A 283 -46.01 82.11 67.55
CA VAL A 283 -46.56 81.98 68.91
C VAL A 283 -45.50 82.26 69.97
N ILE A 284 -44.27 81.77 69.79
CA ILE A 284 -43.13 82.06 70.67
C ILE A 284 -42.81 83.54 70.61
N GLU A 285 -42.84 84.18 69.45
CA GLU A 285 -42.56 85.61 69.31
C GLU A 285 -43.68 86.42 69.97
N ASN A 286 -44.95 86.00 69.83
CA ASN A 286 -46.08 86.58 70.54
C ASN A 286 -45.94 86.39 72.07
N LEU A 287 -45.63 85.18 72.53
CA LEU A 287 -45.33 84.87 73.93
C LEU A 287 -44.08 85.58 74.43
N LYS A 288 -43.09 85.85 73.58
CA LYS A 288 -41.89 86.67 73.85
C LYS A 288 -42.21 88.15 73.87
N SER A 289 -43.17 88.64 73.10
CA SER A 289 -43.70 90.01 73.25
C SER A 289 -44.54 90.12 74.52
N GLN A 290 -45.34 89.11 74.85
CA GLN A 290 -46.06 89.01 76.12
C GLN A 290 -45.09 88.85 77.31
N LEU A 291 -44.01 88.09 77.15
CA LEU A 291 -42.90 88.03 78.10
C LEU A 291 -42.14 89.34 78.07
N ARG A 292 -41.86 90.03 76.97
CA ARG A 292 -41.23 91.36 76.99
C ARG A 292 -42.10 92.39 77.73
N THR A 293 -43.43 92.24 77.70
CA THR A 293 -44.34 93.00 78.58
C THR A 293 -44.36 92.49 80.04
N ARG A 294 -43.99 91.23 80.30
CA ARG A 294 -43.93 90.60 81.66
C ARG A 294 -42.54 90.52 82.30
N THR A 295 -41.47 90.66 81.53
CA THR A 295 -40.03 90.58 81.88
C THR A 295 -39.37 91.95 81.76
N ALA A 296 -40.19 93.01 81.86
CA ALA A 296 -39.81 94.17 82.65
C ALA A 296 -39.77 93.83 84.16
N ASP A 297 -40.28 92.66 84.59
CA ASP A 297 -40.09 92.10 85.92
C ASP A 297 -39.36 90.76 85.89
N SER A 298 -38.24 90.72 86.61
CA SER A 298 -37.44 89.56 87.02
C SER A 298 -36.49 88.93 85.97
N ALA A 299 -35.20 89.07 86.27
CA ALA A 299 -34.07 88.37 85.68
C ALA A 299 -33.85 87.00 86.37
N SER A 300 -33.31 86.01 85.63
CA SER A 300 -32.10 85.23 85.99
C SER A 300 -32.04 83.87 85.24
N PRO A 301 -30.84 83.37 84.83
CA PRO A 301 -30.67 82.25 83.89
C PRO A 301 -30.31 80.91 84.57
N ARG A 302 -30.40 79.78 83.85
CA ARG A 302 -29.85 78.51 84.32
C ARG A 302 -29.29 77.61 83.20
N ASN A 303 -28.00 77.29 83.37
CA ASN A 303 -27.19 76.26 82.70
C ASN A 303 -27.71 74.83 82.91
N SER A 304 -27.31 73.90 82.01
CA SER A 304 -26.93 72.51 82.35
C SER A 304 -26.30 71.81 81.12
N ILE A 305 -25.01 71.44 81.15
CA ILE A 305 -24.44 70.12 81.55
C ILE A 305 -24.13 69.24 80.32
N VAL A 306 -22.84 69.02 80.08
CA VAL A 306 -22.28 68.06 79.11
C VAL A 306 -22.30 66.67 79.76
N ASP A 307 -22.85 65.71 79.03
CA ASP A 307 -23.07 64.33 79.48
C ASP A 307 -21.80 63.47 79.26
N THR A 308 -21.54 62.57 80.20
CA THR A 308 -20.29 61.79 80.30
C THR A 308 -20.36 60.49 79.48
N ASP A 309 -21.46 60.28 78.75
CA ASP A 309 -21.78 59.03 78.03
C ASP A 309 -21.19 58.95 76.60
N GLN A 310 -20.75 60.07 76.02
CA GLN A 310 -20.17 60.10 74.66
C GLN A 310 -18.75 59.52 74.58
N SER A 311 -18.01 59.52 75.69
CA SER A 311 -16.62 59.04 75.74
C SER A 311 -16.52 57.51 75.61
N ALA A 312 -17.52 56.78 76.13
CA ALA A 312 -17.57 55.32 76.05
C ALA A 312 -17.92 54.83 74.63
N GLU A 313 -18.85 55.51 73.96
CA GLU A 313 -19.20 55.25 72.57
C GLU A 313 -18.05 55.59 71.60
N PHE A 314 -17.28 56.65 71.89
CA PHE A 314 -16.08 56.98 71.12
C PHE A 314 -15.00 55.90 71.23
N ASN A 315 -14.79 55.33 72.42
CA ASN A 315 -13.83 54.24 72.62
C ASN A 315 -14.25 52.95 71.87
N ARG A 316 -15.54 52.60 71.88
CA ARG A 316 -16.07 51.46 71.10
C ARG A 316 -15.94 51.67 69.60
N LEU A 317 -16.07 52.91 69.13
CA LEU A 317 -15.87 53.26 67.72
C LEU A 317 -14.39 53.14 67.32
N MET A 318 -13.47 53.57 68.18
CA MET A 318 -12.03 53.42 67.95
C MET A 318 -11.61 51.95 67.88
N GLU A 319 -12.12 51.09 68.75
CA GLU A 319 -11.83 49.65 68.75
C GLU A 319 -12.33 48.98 67.46
N ARG A 320 -13.55 49.29 67.00
CA ARG A 320 -14.06 48.80 65.70
C ARG A 320 -13.25 49.32 64.51
N MET A 321 -12.75 50.55 64.58
CA MET A 321 -11.93 51.14 63.52
C MET A 321 -10.54 50.48 63.47
N GLU A 322 -9.99 50.09 64.62
CA GLU A 322 -8.74 49.35 64.74
C GLU A 322 -8.88 47.90 64.23
N ASP A 323 -10.00 47.22 64.56
CA ASP A 323 -10.32 45.91 64.00
C ASP A 323 -10.49 45.96 62.47
N MET A 324 -11.17 46.99 61.96
CA MET A 324 -11.36 47.19 60.52
C MET A 324 -10.04 47.49 59.81
N ALA A 325 -9.12 48.21 60.46
CA ALA A 325 -7.77 48.45 59.96
C ALA A 325 -6.94 47.16 59.91
N GLN A 326 -7.04 46.28 60.93
CA GLN A 326 -6.37 44.98 60.93
C GLN A 326 -6.90 44.05 59.83
N VAL A 327 -8.22 44.04 59.60
CA VAL A 327 -8.83 43.25 58.51
C VAL A 327 -8.38 43.77 57.15
N LEU A 328 -8.34 45.08 56.95
CA LEU A 328 -7.83 45.69 55.73
C LEU A 328 -6.35 45.37 55.49
N GLN A 329 -5.52 45.39 56.54
CA GLN A 329 -4.11 45.04 56.43
C GLN A 329 -3.92 43.57 56.03
N ARG A 330 -4.64 42.63 56.67
CA ARG A 330 -4.60 41.21 56.28
C ARG A 330 -5.10 41.00 54.86
N SER A 331 -6.15 41.71 54.45
CA SER A 331 -6.65 41.66 53.07
C SER A 331 -5.62 42.18 52.07
N GLN A 332 -4.88 43.24 52.43
CA GLN A 332 -3.85 43.81 51.58
C GLN A 332 -2.61 42.90 51.48
N GLU A 333 -2.22 42.26 52.58
CA GLU A 333 -1.16 41.25 52.63
C GLU A 333 -1.53 40.04 51.76
N GLN A 334 -2.74 39.50 51.90
CA GLN A 334 -3.25 38.40 51.06
C GLN A 334 -3.31 38.78 49.56
N GLU A 335 -3.71 40.01 49.24
CA GLU A 335 -3.71 40.49 47.86
C GLU A 335 -2.28 40.61 47.31
N SER A 336 -1.32 41.03 48.13
CA SER A 336 0.09 41.10 47.74
C SER A 336 0.70 39.72 47.49
N GLU A 337 0.34 38.73 48.31
CA GLU A 337 0.76 37.33 48.15
C GLU A 337 0.17 36.70 46.89
N ALA A 338 -1.12 36.94 46.63
CA ALA A 338 -1.79 36.49 45.42
C ALA A 338 -1.13 37.10 44.16
N ARG A 339 -0.80 38.40 44.18
CA ARG A 339 -0.07 39.06 43.09
C ARG A 339 1.33 38.47 42.89
N ALA A 340 2.05 38.18 43.97
CA ALA A 340 3.37 37.53 43.89
C ALA A 340 3.27 36.10 43.32
N GLN A 341 2.20 35.37 43.65
CA GLN A 341 1.97 34.02 43.11
C GLN A 341 1.58 34.06 41.63
N ILE A 342 0.75 35.02 41.21
CA ILE A 342 0.44 35.25 39.79
C ILE A 342 1.72 35.56 39.02
N GLN A 343 2.60 36.40 39.57
CA GLN A 343 3.88 36.72 38.93
C GLN A 343 4.77 35.48 38.77
N ARG A 344 4.91 34.65 39.82
CA ARG A 344 5.66 33.40 39.74
C ARG A 344 5.12 32.43 38.71
N LEU A 345 3.78 32.28 38.64
CA LEU A 345 3.14 31.43 37.64
C LEU A 345 3.33 31.98 36.23
N SER A 346 3.27 33.30 36.05
CA SER A 346 3.54 33.96 34.77
C SER A 346 5.00 33.75 34.33
N ASP A 347 5.96 33.85 35.24
CA ASP A 347 7.37 33.62 34.94
C ASP A 347 7.65 32.14 34.62
N ALA A 348 7.00 31.21 35.33
CA ALA A 348 7.09 29.78 35.04
C ALA A 348 6.46 29.42 33.68
N LEU A 349 5.32 30.02 33.33
CA LEU A 349 4.70 29.86 32.02
C LEU A 349 5.62 30.38 30.91
N LYS A 350 6.21 31.57 31.10
CA LYS A 350 7.15 32.16 30.15
C LYS A 350 8.40 31.30 29.95
N GLN A 351 8.98 30.75 31.02
CA GLN A 351 10.12 29.83 30.92
C GLN A 351 9.74 28.54 30.17
N SER A 352 8.52 28.02 30.38
CA SER A 352 8.02 26.86 29.64
C SER A 352 7.82 27.16 28.15
N GLU A 353 7.28 28.34 27.81
CA GLU A 353 7.15 28.79 26.43
C GLU A 353 8.51 28.99 25.74
N GLU A 354 9.46 29.62 26.43
CA GLU A 354 10.83 29.81 25.94
C GLU A 354 11.54 28.47 25.73
N ALA A 355 11.36 27.50 26.63
CA ALA A 355 11.90 26.15 26.47
C ALA A 355 11.32 25.45 25.22
N ARG A 356 10.00 25.56 25.00
CA ARG A 356 9.33 24.98 23.82
C ARG A 356 9.81 25.63 22.51
N LEU A 357 10.03 26.95 22.51
CA LEU A 357 10.58 27.66 21.36
C LEU A 357 12.05 27.28 21.09
N ALA A 358 12.86 27.09 22.13
CA ALA A 358 14.24 26.62 21.99
C ALA A 358 14.31 25.19 21.42
N GLU A 359 13.38 24.31 21.84
CA GLU A 359 13.25 22.96 21.30
C GLU A 359 12.80 22.97 19.83
N SER A 360 11.83 23.82 19.47
CA SER A 360 11.41 24.02 18.07
C SER A 360 12.57 24.53 17.21
N ALA A 361 13.36 25.48 17.69
CA ALA A 361 14.52 25.99 16.96
C ALA A 361 15.62 24.93 16.79
N SER A 362 15.83 24.08 17.80
CA SER A 362 16.73 22.92 17.71
C SER A 362 16.25 21.92 16.64
N TYR A 363 14.96 21.64 16.61
CA TYR A 363 14.34 20.78 15.61
C TYR A 363 14.52 21.33 14.19
N ASP A 364 14.21 22.62 13.97
CA ASP A 364 14.37 23.28 12.67
C ASP A 364 15.84 23.27 12.19
N ASN A 365 16.79 23.49 13.11
CA ASN A 365 18.21 23.38 12.81
C ASN A 365 18.61 21.95 12.40
N ASN A 366 18.08 20.92 13.06
CA ASN A 366 18.34 19.52 12.71
C ASN A 366 17.75 19.15 11.34
N VAL A 367 16.53 19.63 11.03
CA VAL A 367 15.91 19.44 9.72
C VAL A 367 16.70 20.17 8.63
N ALA A 368 17.17 21.38 8.89
CA ALA A 368 18.02 22.13 7.98
C ALA A 368 19.37 21.42 7.73
N ALA A 369 19.99 20.89 8.79
CA ALA A 369 21.24 20.12 8.67
C ALA A 369 21.06 18.84 7.84
N LEU A 370 19.98 18.09 8.07
CA LEU A 370 19.62 16.91 7.26
C LEU A 370 19.34 17.28 5.80
N THR A 371 18.65 18.39 5.57
CA THR A 371 18.39 18.90 4.22
C THR A 371 19.68 19.29 3.50
N GLN A 372 20.61 19.94 4.22
CA GLN A 372 21.93 20.30 3.68
C GLN A 372 22.76 19.06 3.35
N GLN A 373 22.73 18.02 4.19
CA GLN A 373 23.39 16.74 3.90
C GLN A 373 22.78 16.03 2.69
N LEU A 374 21.45 16.09 2.54
CA LEU A 374 20.76 15.48 1.40
C LEU A 374 21.07 16.24 0.09
N ASN A 375 21.19 17.57 0.17
CA ASN A 375 21.62 18.40 -0.95
C ASN A 375 23.09 18.21 -1.30
N SER A 376 24.00 18.12 -0.32
CA SER A 376 25.41 17.82 -0.60
C SER A 376 25.58 16.44 -1.23
N TYR A 377 24.77 15.46 -0.82
CA TYR A 377 24.72 14.14 -1.46
C TYR A 377 24.16 14.19 -2.89
N ARG A 378 23.18 15.06 -3.14
CA ARG A 378 22.66 15.28 -4.50
C ARG A 378 23.71 15.95 -5.39
N ASP A 379 24.46 16.89 -4.84
CA ASP A 379 25.52 17.62 -5.53
C ASP A 379 26.75 16.74 -5.76
N THR A 380 27.11 15.84 -4.83
CA THR A 380 28.14 14.82 -5.07
C THR A 380 27.69 13.84 -6.14
N LYS A 381 26.42 13.43 -6.17
CA LYS A 381 25.89 12.59 -7.24
C LYS A 381 25.87 13.30 -8.60
N LEU A 382 25.57 14.59 -8.64
CA LEU A 382 25.68 15.42 -9.84
C LEU A 382 27.13 15.60 -10.28
N ALA A 383 28.06 15.76 -9.33
CA ALA A 383 29.49 15.81 -9.59
C ALA A 383 30.02 14.47 -10.12
N GLU A 384 29.57 13.33 -9.56
CA GLU A 384 29.85 11.98 -10.07
C GLU A 384 29.27 11.79 -11.48
N GLN A 385 28.08 12.32 -11.77
CA GLN A 385 27.51 12.29 -13.12
C GLN A 385 28.31 13.16 -14.11
N HIS A 386 28.81 14.31 -13.66
CA HIS A 386 29.71 15.15 -14.46
C HIS A 386 31.06 14.47 -14.66
N GLU A 387 31.64 13.87 -13.63
CA GLU A 387 32.89 13.12 -13.70
C GLU A 387 32.73 11.88 -14.57
N ARG A 388 31.56 11.24 -14.55
CA ARG A 388 31.18 10.15 -15.44
C ARG A 388 31.08 10.61 -16.90
N ARG A 389 30.45 11.76 -17.18
CA ARG A 389 30.45 12.34 -18.54
C ARG A 389 31.87 12.69 -19.01
N VAL A 390 32.70 13.23 -18.12
CA VAL A 390 34.12 13.52 -18.39
C VAL A 390 34.95 12.23 -18.55
N LYS A 391 34.61 11.15 -17.84
CA LYS A 391 35.19 9.81 -17.98
C LYS A 391 34.74 9.12 -19.26
N GLU A 392 33.48 9.29 -19.67
CA GLU A 392 32.93 8.82 -20.95
C GLU A 392 33.59 9.56 -22.14
N ASP A 393 33.82 10.87 -22.01
CA ASP A 393 34.61 11.66 -22.96
C ASP A 393 36.09 11.26 -22.98
N ARG A 394 36.66 10.85 -21.84
CA ARG A 394 38.00 10.24 -21.77
C ARG A 394 38.05 8.80 -22.31
N GLN A 395 36.98 8.01 -22.16
CA GLN A 395 36.88 6.61 -22.62
C GLN A 395 36.69 6.48 -24.13
N ARG A 396 36.29 7.55 -24.82
CA ARG A 396 36.57 7.68 -26.27
C ARG A 396 38.07 7.58 -26.60
N GLY A 397 38.94 7.61 -25.58
CA GLY A 397 40.31 7.10 -25.58
C GLY A 397 40.52 5.93 -24.61
N ARG A 398 40.25 4.70 -25.09
CA ARG A 398 40.77 3.38 -24.60
C ARG A 398 40.68 3.06 -23.10
N GLY A 399 39.63 2.33 -22.71
CA GLY A 399 39.56 1.49 -21.51
C GLY A 399 38.65 0.27 -21.74
N SER A 400 39.01 -0.91 -21.22
CA SER A 400 38.30 -2.18 -21.48
C SER A 400 36.92 -2.23 -20.80
N VAL A 401 35.89 -2.61 -21.58
CA VAL A 401 34.47 -2.70 -21.16
C VAL A 401 34.27 -3.58 -19.91
N SER A 402 35.12 -4.59 -19.70
CA SER A 402 34.99 -5.52 -18.56
C SER A 402 35.24 -4.86 -17.21
N ASP A 403 36.17 -3.90 -17.12
CA ASP A 403 36.52 -3.27 -15.85
C ASP A 403 35.44 -2.24 -15.45
N SER A 404 34.86 -1.54 -16.42
CA SER A 404 33.72 -0.64 -16.20
C SER A 404 32.43 -1.34 -15.76
N VAL A 405 32.22 -2.59 -16.19
CA VAL A 405 31.06 -3.39 -15.75
C VAL A 405 31.23 -3.87 -14.31
N LYS A 406 32.46 -4.24 -13.92
CA LYS A 406 32.78 -4.64 -12.54
C LYS A 406 32.65 -3.47 -11.57
N GLU A 407 33.18 -2.30 -11.92
CA GLU A 407 33.07 -1.09 -11.09
C GLU A 407 31.61 -0.65 -10.90
N ASN A 408 30.81 -0.65 -11.97
CA ASN A 408 29.37 -0.39 -11.88
C ASN A 408 28.62 -1.42 -11.02
N ALA A 409 28.99 -2.71 -11.09
CA ALA A 409 28.38 -3.74 -10.26
C ALA A 409 28.69 -3.55 -8.76
N THR A 410 29.92 -3.14 -8.43
CA THR A 410 30.33 -2.84 -7.06
C THR A 410 29.60 -1.62 -6.51
N ILE A 411 29.50 -0.56 -7.32
CA ILE A 411 28.78 0.66 -6.96
C ILE A 411 27.30 0.36 -6.69
N VAL A 412 26.62 -0.37 -7.58
CA VAL A 412 25.20 -0.71 -7.35
C VAL A 412 25.04 -1.58 -6.11
N ARG A 413 25.92 -2.55 -5.84
CA ARG A 413 25.87 -3.31 -4.57
C ARG A 413 25.99 -2.40 -3.35
N GLN A 414 26.93 -1.45 -3.37
CA GLN A 414 27.10 -0.49 -2.27
C GLN A 414 25.86 0.37 -2.07
N TYR A 415 25.25 0.86 -3.16
CA TYR A 415 23.99 1.63 -3.12
C TYR A 415 22.81 0.79 -2.64
N THR A 416 22.69 -0.48 -3.05
CA THR A 416 21.63 -1.39 -2.61
C THR A 416 21.74 -1.67 -1.11
N THR A 417 22.93 -2.01 -0.62
CA THR A 417 23.15 -2.28 0.80
C THR A 417 22.90 -1.04 1.67
N SER A 418 23.30 0.15 1.21
CA SER A 418 23.03 1.39 1.95
C SER A 418 21.53 1.76 1.97
N LEU A 419 20.79 1.51 0.88
CA LEU A 419 19.33 1.65 0.86
C LEU A 419 18.63 0.62 1.77
N GLU A 420 19.08 -0.63 1.79
CA GLU A 420 18.56 -1.67 2.68
C GLU A 420 18.77 -1.31 4.16
N ASN A 421 19.94 -0.79 4.52
CA ASN A 421 20.22 -0.30 5.87
C ASN A 421 19.31 0.88 6.26
N LEU A 422 19.07 1.81 5.33
CA LEU A 422 18.16 2.95 5.57
C LEU A 422 16.72 2.48 5.75
N ILE A 423 16.26 1.54 4.92
CA ILE A 423 14.94 0.92 5.03
C ILE A 423 14.79 0.22 6.39
N GLY A 424 15.79 -0.55 6.83
CA GLY A 424 15.80 -1.20 8.14
C GLY A 424 15.70 -0.19 9.29
N SER A 425 16.55 0.85 9.27
CA SER A 425 16.52 1.90 10.30
C SER A 425 15.18 2.65 10.36
N LEU A 426 14.57 2.93 9.22
CA LEU A 426 13.25 3.56 9.15
C LEU A 426 12.14 2.63 9.63
N GLN A 427 12.26 1.32 9.38
CA GLN A 427 11.31 0.32 9.91
C GLN A 427 11.41 0.22 11.43
N ASP A 428 12.63 0.13 11.99
CA ASP A 428 12.85 0.08 13.44
C ASP A 428 12.32 1.36 14.13
N ARG A 429 12.53 2.52 13.51
CA ARG A 429 12.00 3.77 14.04
C ARG A 429 10.47 3.83 13.95
N LEU A 430 9.87 3.25 12.91
CA LEU A 430 8.41 3.15 12.76
C LEU A 430 7.80 2.18 13.78
N THR A 431 8.49 1.10 14.15
CA THR A 431 8.03 0.21 15.23
C THR A 431 8.08 0.90 16.59
N VAL A 432 9.17 1.63 16.88
CA VAL A 432 9.29 2.42 18.11
C VAL A 432 8.18 3.48 18.21
N LEU A 433 7.90 4.21 17.13
CA LEU A 433 6.81 5.18 17.09
C LEU A 433 5.42 4.57 17.29
N ASN A 434 5.20 3.34 16.82
CA ASN A 434 3.94 2.64 17.06
C ASN A 434 3.80 2.21 18.53
N GLU A 435 4.90 1.77 19.15
CA GLU A 435 4.94 1.43 20.57
C GLU A 435 4.73 2.67 21.44
N GLU A 436 5.40 3.78 21.12
CA GLU A 436 5.21 5.09 21.78
C GLU A 436 3.76 5.59 21.64
N TYR A 437 3.18 5.48 20.44
CA TYR A 437 1.78 5.87 20.20
C TYR A 437 0.79 4.99 20.97
N SER A 438 1.05 3.68 21.05
CA SER A 438 0.23 2.76 21.84
C SER A 438 0.37 3.00 23.34
N GLY A 439 1.58 3.30 23.82
CA GLY A 439 1.84 3.66 25.22
C GLY A 439 1.10 4.93 25.59
N TYR A 440 1.18 5.95 24.73
CA TYR A 440 0.47 7.21 24.91
C TYR A 440 -1.05 7.06 24.97
N LEU A 441 -1.63 6.21 24.12
CA LEU A 441 -3.07 5.90 24.16
C LEU A 441 -3.47 5.24 25.48
N ASN A 442 -2.69 4.28 25.96
CA ASN A 442 -2.97 3.59 27.22
C ASN A 442 -2.86 4.55 28.41
N GLU A 443 -1.82 5.39 28.46
CA GLU A 443 -1.66 6.42 29.49
C GLU A 443 -2.83 7.42 29.47
N ALA A 444 -3.28 7.83 28.28
CA ALA A 444 -4.45 8.70 28.14
C ALA A 444 -5.75 8.02 28.60
N GLU A 445 -5.93 6.73 28.33
CA GLU A 445 -7.09 5.95 28.80
C GLU A 445 -7.09 5.81 30.34
N ASP A 446 -5.94 5.51 30.93
CA ASP A 446 -5.76 5.39 32.38
C ASP A 446 -6.02 6.73 33.10
N GLU A 447 -5.54 7.84 32.52
CA GLU A 447 -5.81 9.18 33.05
C GLU A 447 -7.31 9.56 32.95
N VAL A 448 -7.95 9.30 31.81
CA VAL A 448 -9.41 9.54 31.66
C VAL A 448 -10.20 8.67 32.64
N ALA A 449 -9.76 7.43 32.90
CA ALA A 449 -10.37 6.57 33.90
C ALA A 449 -10.20 7.12 35.32
N SER A 450 -9.03 7.68 35.65
CA SER A 450 -8.77 8.37 36.92
C SER A 450 -9.68 9.58 37.10
N GLU A 451 -9.80 10.45 36.09
CA GLU A 451 -10.62 11.65 36.14
C GLU A 451 -12.13 11.33 36.20
N ARG A 452 -12.58 10.25 35.54
CA ARG A 452 -13.94 9.73 35.69
C ARG A 452 -14.24 9.26 37.12
N ARG A 453 -13.27 8.66 37.82
CA ARG A 453 -13.44 8.29 39.24
C ARG A 453 -13.60 9.53 40.11
N ILE A 454 -12.78 10.57 39.90
CA ILE A 454 -12.90 11.84 40.64
C ILE A 454 -14.29 12.47 40.45
N LEU A 455 -14.82 12.46 39.23
CA LEU A 455 -16.17 12.95 38.94
C LEU A 455 -17.26 12.09 39.62
N ALA A 456 -17.09 10.76 39.65
CA ALA A 456 -18.02 9.85 40.33
C ALA A 456 -18.04 10.08 41.85
N ASP A 457 -16.86 10.28 42.46
CA ASP A 457 -16.73 10.63 43.89
C ASP A 457 -17.44 11.96 44.18
N HIS A 458 -17.32 12.95 43.30
CA HIS A 458 -18.02 14.23 43.43
C HIS A 458 -19.54 14.12 43.27
N GLU A 459 -20.03 13.22 42.42
CA GLU A 459 -21.46 12.92 42.32
C GLU A 459 -21.99 12.24 43.59
N GLU A 460 -21.16 11.45 44.27
CA GLU A 460 -21.45 10.87 45.57
C GLU A 460 -21.51 11.94 46.68
N ASP A 461 -20.51 12.81 46.77
CA ASP A 461 -20.51 13.95 47.69
C ASP A 461 -21.75 14.84 47.48
N SER A 462 -22.09 15.12 46.22
CA SER A 462 -23.30 15.88 45.86
C SER A 462 -24.59 15.19 46.27
N ARG A 463 -24.64 13.84 46.22
CA ARG A 463 -25.78 13.06 46.72
C ARG A 463 -25.88 13.15 48.24
N GLU A 464 -24.75 13.09 48.93
CA GLU A 464 -24.68 13.19 50.39
C GLU A 464 -25.11 14.58 50.89
N ILE A 465 -24.62 15.66 50.26
CA ILE A 465 -25.03 17.03 50.55
C ILE A 465 -26.55 17.21 50.39
N ARG A 466 -27.14 16.70 49.30
CA ARG A 466 -28.60 16.75 49.09
C ARG A 466 -29.37 15.96 50.16
N LYS A 467 -28.80 14.85 50.64
CA LYS A 467 -29.40 14.04 51.71
C LYS A 467 -29.38 14.80 53.03
N VAL A 468 -28.24 15.40 53.41
CA VAL A 468 -28.10 16.23 54.61
C VAL A 468 -29.07 17.41 54.56
N PHE A 469 -29.15 18.12 53.44
CA PHE A 469 -30.07 19.25 53.29
C PHE A 469 -31.55 18.85 53.49
N ARG A 470 -31.96 17.69 52.95
CA ARG A 470 -33.31 17.15 53.15
C ARG A 470 -33.57 16.76 54.62
N THR A 471 -32.63 16.05 55.25
CA THR A 471 -32.80 15.61 56.65
C THR A 471 -32.81 16.78 57.61
N SER A 472 -31.91 17.74 57.42
CA SER A 472 -31.81 18.96 58.22
C SER A 472 -33.03 19.87 58.02
N SER A 473 -33.54 20.01 56.80
CA SER A 473 -34.78 20.76 56.53
C SER A 473 -36.00 20.14 57.24
N LEU A 474 -36.13 18.81 57.21
CA LEU A 474 -37.19 18.10 57.96
C LEU A 474 -37.01 18.23 59.49
N GLY A 475 -35.77 18.28 59.97
CA GLY A 475 -35.44 18.53 61.38
C GLY A 475 -35.82 19.93 61.83
N LEU A 476 -35.45 20.96 61.07
CA LEU A 476 -35.84 22.35 61.31
C LEU A 476 -37.36 22.54 61.26
N GLN A 477 -38.06 21.87 60.32
CA GLN A 477 -39.52 21.86 60.33
C GLN A 477 -40.06 21.31 61.65
N LYS A 478 -39.57 20.15 62.12
CA LYS A 478 -40.02 19.56 63.40
C LYS A 478 -39.74 20.46 64.61
N ILE A 479 -38.61 21.16 64.63
CA ILE A 479 -38.23 22.08 65.72
C ILE A 479 -39.06 23.37 65.67
N TYR A 480 -39.34 23.89 64.47
CA TYR A 480 -40.23 25.04 64.29
C TYR A 480 -41.64 24.78 64.88
N TRP A 481 -42.10 23.53 64.78
CA TRP A 481 -43.36 23.08 65.41
C TRP A 481 -43.23 22.65 66.89
N GLY A 482 -42.02 22.57 67.45
CA GLY A 482 -41.75 22.10 68.81
C GLY A 482 -40.56 22.81 69.44
N THR A 483 -40.81 23.93 70.10
CA THR A 483 -39.87 24.86 70.77
C THR A 483 -38.62 24.22 71.41
N ARG A 484 -37.56 23.98 70.60
CA ARG A 484 -36.25 23.46 71.06
C ARG A 484 -35.10 24.17 70.35
N GLU A 485 -34.53 25.16 71.03
CA GLU A 485 -33.56 26.10 70.45
C GLU A 485 -32.16 25.48 70.23
N SER A 486 -31.65 24.66 71.15
CA SER A 486 -30.31 24.06 70.99
C SER A 486 -30.21 23.07 69.84
N GLN A 487 -31.29 22.34 69.54
CA GLN A 487 -31.35 21.40 68.42
C GLN A 487 -31.37 22.12 67.06
N ALA A 488 -31.72 23.41 67.02
CA ALA A 488 -31.69 24.20 65.80
C ALA A 488 -30.26 24.63 65.45
N GLN A 489 -29.44 24.97 66.44
CA GLN A 489 -28.03 25.34 66.23
C GLN A 489 -27.22 24.18 65.65
N ASP A 490 -27.36 22.96 66.18
CA ASP A 490 -26.68 21.77 65.64
C ASP A 490 -27.05 21.50 64.17
N ILE A 491 -28.30 21.76 63.79
CA ILE A 491 -28.77 21.53 62.40
C ILE A 491 -28.26 22.63 61.45
N ILE A 492 -28.16 23.88 61.92
CA ILE A 492 -27.57 24.99 61.16
C ILE A 492 -26.09 24.70 60.90
N GLU A 493 -25.33 24.27 61.91
CA GLU A 493 -23.92 23.91 61.76
C GLU A 493 -23.71 22.75 60.76
N GLN A 494 -24.60 21.76 60.76
CA GLN A 494 -24.60 20.68 59.77
C GLN A 494 -24.93 21.17 58.34
N LEU A 495 -25.80 22.18 58.20
CA LEU A 495 -26.13 22.78 56.91
C LEU A 495 -24.98 23.65 56.37
N ASP A 496 -24.33 24.45 57.23
CA ASP A 496 -23.17 25.26 56.87
C ASP A 496 -21.98 24.38 56.47
N SER A 497 -21.74 23.28 57.21
CA SER A 497 -20.75 22.27 56.84
C SER A 497 -21.05 21.60 55.49
N ALA A 498 -22.32 21.34 55.19
CA ALA A 498 -22.73 20.76 53.91
C ALA A 498 -22.63 21.78 52.75
N ALA A 499 -22.91 23.06 53.01
CA ALA A 499 -22.76 24.15 52.04
C ALA A 499 -21.27 24.36 51.69
N ALA A 500 -20.38 24.38 52.69
CA ALA A 500 -18.94 24.47 52.46
C ALA A 500 -18.42 23.29 51.60
N ARG A 501 -18.87 22.06 51.86
CA ARG A 501 -18.55 20.89 51.04
C ARG A 501 -19.09 20.99 49.60
N ALA A 502 -20.24 21.63 49.40
CA ALA A 502 -20.81 21.85 48.08
C ALA A 502 -20.00 22.84 47.24
N GLU A 503 -19.51 23.91 47.88
CA GLU A 503 -18.65 24.90 47.22
C GLU A 503 -17.30 24.31 46.84
N THR A 504 -16.67 23.52 47.72
CA THR A 504 -15.42 22.82 47.42
C THR A 504 -15.61 21.80 46.30
N SER A 505 -16.70 21.03 46.31
CA SER A 505 -17.05 20.08 45.25
C SER A 505 -17.28 20.81 43.91
N SER A 506 -18.01 21.92 43.90
CA SER A 506 -18.25 22.70 42.68
C SER A 506 -16.97 23.31 42.08
N ALA A 507 -16.06 23.81 42.92
CA ALA A 507 -14.78 24.33 42.47
C ALA A 507 -13.90 23.22 41.88
N ALA A 508 -13.84 22.06 42.53
CA ALA A 508 -13.07 20.91 42.06
C ALA A 508 -13.62 20.32 40.75
N VAL A 509 -14.95 20.23 40.55
CA VAL A 509 -15.54 19.85 39.25
C VAL A 509 -15.13 20.83 38.14
N ARG A 510 -15.14 22.14 38.39
CA ARG A 510 -14.72 23.14 37.40
C ARG A 510 -13.25 22.98 37.02
N VAL A 511 -12.38 22.71 37.99
CA VAL A 511 -10.95 22.44 37.74
C VAL A 511 -10.77 21.15 36.95
N ALA A 512 -11.48 20.07 37.30
CA ALA A 512 -11.44 18.80 36.58
C ALA A 512 -11.89 18.95 35.12
N ILE A 513 -12.97 19.69 34.85
CA ILE A 513 -13.45 19.97 33.49
C ILE A 513 -12.44 20.82 32.71
N ALA A 514 -11.85 21.85 33.33
CA ALA A 514 -10.84 22.69 32.68
C ALA A 514 -9.55 21.91 32.36
N MET A 515 -9.14 21.00 33.24
CA MET A 515 -8.03 20.08 33.00
C MET A 515 -8.34 19.10 31.87
N LEU A 516 -9.53 18.50 31.85
CA LEU A 516 -10.01 17.65 30.75
C LEU A 516 -9.99 18.38 29.40
N ASP A 517 -10.48 19.62 29.33
CA ASP A 517 -10.50 20.42 28.09
C ASP A 517 -9.10 20.85 27.64
N SER A 518 -8.19 21.14 28.58
CA SER A 518 -6.79 21.44 28.25
C SER A 518 -6.05 20.21 27.75
N LYS A 519 -6.25 19.07 28.42
CA LYS A 519 -5.63 17.80 28.05
C LYS A 519 -6.18 17.24 26.75
N ALA A 520 -7.49 17.29 26.52
CA ALA A 520 -8.10 16.86 25.26
C ALA A 520 -7.52 17.61 24.05
N ARG A 521 -7.23 18.91 24.20
CA ARG A 521 -6.54 19.69 23.16
C ARG A 521 -5.10 19.23 22.95
N ALA A 522 -4.33 19.04 24.02
CA ALA A 522 -2.96 18.54 23.93
C ALA A 522 -2.88 17.12 23.34
N LEU A 523 -3.82 16.23 23.71
CA LEU A 523 -3.98 14.89 23.14
C LEU A 523 -4.25 14.96 21.64
N ASN A 524 -5.14 15.85 21.20
CA ASN A 524 -5.46 15.98 19.78
C ASN A 524 -4.28 16.53 18.96
N GLU A 525 -3.59 17.55 19.47
CA GLU A 525 -2.39 18.11 18.83
C GLU A 525 -1.27 17.08 18.70
N ASN A 526 -1.00 16.31 19.76
CA ASN A 526 0.06 15.30 19.76
C ASN A 526 -0.31 14.08 18.90
N LYS A 527 -1.59 13.68 18.91
CA LYS A 527 -2.12 12.65 18.01
C LYS A 527 -1.96 13.04 16.55
N ASP A 528 -2.37 14.26 16.19
CA ASP A 528 -2.27 14.77 14.82
C ASP A 528 -0.80 14.79 14.36
N TRP A 529 0.12 15.21 15.23
CA TRP A 529 1.56 15.18 14.95
C TRP A 529 2.08 13.75 14.74
N MET A 530 1.74 12.80 15.62
CA MET A 530 2.18 11.40 15.49
C MET A 530 1.61 10.73 14.24
N GLU A 531 0.34 10.96 13.91
CA GLU A 531 -0.28 10.43 12.68
C GLU A 531 0.40 11.00 11.43
N GLN A 532 0.71 12.29 11.41
CA GLN A 532 1.40 12.94 10.31
C GLN A 532 2.84 12.42 10.17
N HIS A 533 3.56 12.23 11.28
CA HIS A 533 4.91 11.70 11.28
C HIS A 533 4.96 10.24 10.82
N GLN A 534 4.03 9.40 11.28
CA GLN A 534 3.89 8.02 10.78
C GLN A 534 3.56 7.97 9.29
N LYS A 535 2.67 8.84 8.80
CA LYS A 535 2.32 8.92 7.38
C LYS A 535 3.54 9.27 6.53
N MET A 536 4.29 10.30 6.92
CA MET A 536 5.52 10.71 6.24
C MET A 536 6.54 9.57 6.18
N MET A 537 6.76 8.85 7.29
CA MET A 537 7.68 7.72 7.35
C MET A 537 7.26 6.55 6.45
N ARG A 538 5.95 6.24 6.38
CA ARG A 538 5.43 5.21 5.45
C ARG A 538 5.62 5.62 3.99
N GLU A 539 5.36 6.87 3.65
CA GLU A 539 5.58 7.41 2.30
C GLU A 539 7.07 7.35 1.91
N LEU A 540 7.97 7.69 2.85
CA LEU A 540 9.41 7.58 2.67
C LEU A 540 9.83 6.13 2.41
N LEU A 541 9.36 5.17 3.21
CA LEU A 541 9.62 3.74 3.01
C LEU A 541 9.14 3.22 1.65
N VAL A 542 7.95 3.62 1.20
CA VAL A 542 7.43 3.25 -0.12
C VAL A 542 8.31 3.83 -1.22
N SER A 543 8.66 5.11 -1.13
CA SER A 543 9.50 5.78 -2.13
C SER A 543 10.91 5.17 -2.22
N LEU A 544 11.49 4.76 -1.09
CA LEU A 544 12.79 4.10 -1.04
C LEU A 544 12.71 2.70 -1.66
N ARG A 545 11.68 1.90 -1.35
CA ARG A 545 11.47 0.58 -1.95
C ARG A 545 11.28 0.66 -3.46
N GLU A 546 10.52 1.63 -3.95
CA GLU A 546 10.38 1.89 -5.40
C GLU A 546 11.72 2.25 -6.04
N LEU A 547 12.55 3.05 -5.36
CA LEU A 547 13.88 3.41 -5.86
C LEU A 547 14.79 2.18 -5.96
N THR A 548 14.78 1.31 -4.95
CA THR A 548 15.56 0.06 -4.96
C THR A 548 15.08 -0.87 -6.08
N GLN A 549 13.75 -0.98 -6.27
CA GLN A 549 13.18 -1.79 -7.34
C GLN A 549 13.59 -1.27 -8.73
N ARG A 550 13.50 0.04 -8.97
CA ARG A 550 13.96 0.66 -10.23
C ARG A 550 15.46 0.46 -10.47
N ALA A 551 16.27 0.45 -9.41
CA ALA A 551 17.71 0.17 -9.53
C ALA A 551 17.97 -1.29 -9.94
N LEU A 552 17.24 -2.26 -9.36
CA LEU A 552 17.32 -3.68 -9.73
C LEU A 552 16.84 -3.94 -11.17
N ASP A 553 15.72 -3.33 -11.58
CA ASP A 553 15.19 -3.47 -12.93
C ASP A 553 16.17 -2.90 -13.99
N ARG A 554 16.84 -1.79 -13.67
CA ARG A 554 17.92 -1.25 -14.53
C ARG A 554 19.13 -2.17 -14.61
N GLN A 555 19.52 -2.82 -13.52
CA GLN A 555 20.60 -3.81 -13.57
C GLN A 555 20.25 -5.01 -14.43
N ARG A 556 19.01 -5.51 -14.35
CA ARG A 556 18.53 -6.60 -15.20
C ARG A 556 18.56 -6.20 -16.67
N ALA A 557 18.04 -5.02 -17.02
CA ALA A 557 18.07 -4.51 -18.38
C ALA A 557 19.51 -4.39 -18.93
N LEU A 558 20.47 -3.90 -18.14
CA LEU A 558 21.86 -3.82 -18.55
C LEU A 558 22.52 -5.20 -18.74
N MET A 559 22.12 -6.21 -17.97
CA MET A 559 22.60 -7.59 -18.13
C MET A 559 22.00 -8.24 -19.39
N ASP A 560 20.73 -7.97 -19.69
CA ASP A 560 20.04 -8.45 -20.89
C ASP A 560 20.62 -7.78 -22.16
N ASP A 561 20.91 -6.47 -22.10
CA ASP A 561 21.59 -5.73 -23.17
C ASP A 561 23.02 -6.24 -23.40
N ALA A 562 23.74 -6.59 -22.33
CA ALA A 562 25.07 -7.19 -22.45
C ALA A 562 25.02 -8.61 -23.02
N ALA A 563 24.01 -9.40 -22.67
CA ALA A 563 23.80 -10.75 -23.19
C ALA A 563 23.42 -10.73 -24.69
N THR A 564 22.54 -9.82 -25.09
CA THR A 564 22.15 -9.64 -26.50
C THR A 564 23.31 -9.13 -27.36
N ALA A 565 24.12 -8.20 -26.85
CA ALA A 565 25.33 -7.74 -27.52
C ALA A 565 26.42 -8.83 -27.65
N ALA A 566 26.46 -9.80 -26.73
CA ALA A 566 27.37 -10.95 -26.81
C ALA A 566 26.91 -12.02 -27.82
N ILE A 567 25.60 -12.12 -28.09
CA ILE A 567 25.03 -13.04 -29.09
C ILE A 567 25.19 -12.48 -30.52
N GLN A 568 25.29 -11.16 -30.67
CA GLN A 568 25.50 -10.49 -31.97
C GLN A 568 26.97 -10.43 -32.42
N LYS A 569 27.91 -10.77 -31.54
CA LYS A 569 29.34 -10.92 -31.87
C LYS A 569 29.68 -12.39 -32.05
#